data_AF-A0A371QKS5-F1
#
_entry.id   AF-A0A371QKS5-F1
#
_cell.length_a   1.000
_cell.length_b   1.000
_cell.length_c   1.000
_cell.angle_alpha   90.00
_cell.angle_beta   90.00
_cell.angle_gamma   90.00
#
_symmetry.space_group_name_H-M   'P 1'
#
loop_
_entity.id
_entity.type
_entity.pdbx_description
1 polymer ?
#
loop_
_entity_poly.entity_id
_entity_poly.type
_entity_poly.pdbx_seq_one_letter_code
_entity_poly.pdbx_strand_id
1 'polypeptide(L)'
;MKCILGNAFPFTVFCLIVILITSCSNQKETDSENEKEQTTEVSENDPPEVSDELSETEEIEFYIDKLPDRDFTETYGHGYTWYTAAEELGMIGKPAIPHLIRQLSSDDEYVVMLSLYALQLASQDSAVTEKTGGEYIELEGTVLSKESNSRNIQVAESWWNKHRHLWD
;
A
#
# COMPACT_ATOMS: atom_id res chain seq x y z
N MET A 1 40.98 -39.84 -22.45
CA MET A 1 41.39 -38.76 -23.38
C MET A 1 40.39 -37.62 -23.24
N LYS A 2 40.94 -36.40 -23.08
CA LYS A 2 40.30 -35.06 -22.99
C LYS A 2 39.74 -34.65 -21.62
N CYS A 3 40.67 -34.10 -20.85
CA CYS A 3 40.51 -33.11 -19.78
C CYS A 3 40.26 -31.71 -20.38
N ILE A 4 39.51 -30.86 -19.67
CA ILE A 4 39.56 -29.38 -19.73
C ILE A 4 39.25 -28.92 -18.28
N LEU A 5 40.25 -28.66 -17.43
CA LEU A 5 40.80 -27.33 -17.03
C LEU A 5 39.71 -26.24 -17.00
N GLY A 6 39.28 -25.68 -15.87
CA GLY A 6 40.10 -25.03 -14.85
C GLY A 6 39.97 -23.51 -15.02
N ASN A 7 39.45 -22.80 -14.01
CA ASN A 7 40.07 -21.61 -13.42
C ASN A 7 39.17 -20.95 -12.37
N ALA A 8 39.63 -20.98 -11.13
CA ALA A 8 39.42 -19.95 -10.14
C ALA A 8 40.30 -18.72 -10.52
N PHE A 9 39.90 -17.51 -10.14
CA PHE A 9 40.62 -16.63 -9.20
C PHE A 9 39.86 -15.29 -9.02
N PRO A 10 40.05 -14.60 -7.87
CA PRO A 10 39.26 -13.50 -7.32
C PRO A 10 39.94 -12.14 -7.53
N PHE A 11 39.22 -11.01 -7.41
CA PHE A 11 39.85 -9.73 -7.06
C PHE A 11 38.85 -8.79 -6.37
N THR A 12 39.06 -8.67 -5.05
CA THR A 12 38.91 -7.44 -4.27
C THR A 12 39.26 -6.18 -5.07
N VAL A 13 38.35 -5.20 -5.09
CA VAL A 13 38.70 -3.78 -5.21
C VAL A 13 37.93 -3.02 -4.13
N PHE A 14 38.63 -2.86 -3.00
CA PHE A 14 38.51 -1.74 -2.10
C PHE A 14 38.66 -0.44 -2.91
N CYS A 15 37.73 0.50 -2.77
CA CYS A 15 38.08 1.91 -2.96
C CYS A 15 37.24 2.77 -2.01
N LEU A 16 37.85 3.03 -0.84
CA LEU A 16 37.58 4.19 -0.01
C LEU A 16 37.69 5.46 -0.86
N ILE A 17 36.63 6.27 -0.89
CA ILE A 17 36.73 7.70 -1.16
C ILE A 17 36.22 8.42 0.08
N VAL A 18 37.15 8.66 1.00
CA VAL A 18 37.13 9.77 1.97
C VAL A 18 37.95 10.89 1.32
N ILE A 19 37.67 12.17 1.67
CA ILE A 19 38.36 13.46 1.35
C ILE A 19 37.44 14.32 0.43
N LEU A 20 36.99 15.55 0.73
CA LEU A 20 37.37 16.58 1.71
C LEU A 20 36.18 17.53 1.96
N ILE A 21 35.99 17.86 3.23
CA ILE A 21 35.26 19.03 3.74
C ILE A 21 36.06 20.28 3.38
N THR A 22 35.46 21.23 2.68
CA THR A 22 35.99 22.60 2.60
C THR A 22 34.90 23.58 2.97
N SER A 23 35.01 24.04 4.20
CA SER A 23 34.34 25.20 4.77
C SER A 23 34.76 26.47 4.01
N CYS A 24 33.78 27.29 3.64
CA CYS A 24 33.95 28.73 3.47
C CYS A 24 32.81 29.42 4.22
N SER A 25 33.12 29.86 5.44
CA SER A 25 32.37 30.87 6.17
C SER A 25 32.26 32.17 5.35
N ASN A 26 31.11 32.84 5.43
CA ASN A 26 31.12 34.29 5.50
C ASN A 26 30.07 34.77 6.50
N GLN A 27 30.56 35.36 7.58
CA GLN A 27 29.82 36.01 8.64
C GLN A 27 29.07 37.23 8.11
N LYS A 28 27.86 37.45 8.63
CA LYS A 28 27.46 38.79 9.03
C LYS A 28 26.76 38.70 10.38
N GLU A 29 27.55 38.88 11.42
CA GLU A 29 27.06 39.24 12.76
C GLU A 29 26.44 40.64 12.71
N THR A 30 25.34 40.81 13.43
CA THR A 30 25.09 42.03 14.19
C THR A 30 24.19 41.65 15.36
N ASP A 31 24.80 41.63 16.53
CA ASP A 31 24.17 41.48 17.84
C ASP A 31 23.21 42.64 18.14
N SER A 32 22.12 42.35 18.84
CA SER A 32 21.88 42.97 20.16
C SER A 32 20.74 42.23 20.84
N GLU A 33 21.09 41.62 21.98
CA GLU A 33 20.22 41.12 23.03
C GLU A 33 19.28 42.21 23.56
N ASN A 34 18.07 41.83 23.97
CA ASN A 34 17.55 42.20 25.28
C ASN A 34 16.36 41.31 25.67
N GLU A 35 16.53 40.52 26.73
CA GLU A 35 15.46 39.84 27.45
C GLU A 35 14.51 40.87 28.08
N LYS A 36 13.22 40.58 28.07
CA LYS A 36 12.36 40.87 29.23
C LYS A 36 11.16 39.94 29.30
N GLU A 37 11.06 39.32 30.46
CA GLU A 37 9.98 38.50 31.00
C GLU A 37 8.58 39.10 30.85
N GLN A 38 7.64 38.16 30.65
CA GLN A 38 6.34 38.06 31.30
C GLN A 38 5.30 39.14 30.96
N THR A 39 4.23 38.75 30.26
CA THR A 39 2.84 38.89 30.73
C THR A 39 1.94 38.01 29.85
N THR A 40 1.10 37.24 30.53
CA THR A 40 -0.03 36.45 30.04
C THR A 40 -0.95 37.29 29.15
N GLU A 41 -1.15 36.87 27.90
CA GLU A 41 -2.40 37.14 27.18
C GLU A 41 -2.87 35.84 26.52
N VAL A 42 -4.01 35.36 27.02
CA VAL A 42 -4.83 34.33 26.41
C VAL A 42 -5.34 34.91 25.09
N SER A 43 -4.71 34.55 23.98
CA SER A 43 -5.28 34.75 22.65
C SER A 43 -6.02 33.49 22.24
N GLU A 44 -7.22 33.38 22.78
CA GLU A 44 -8.33 32.62 22.23
C GLU A 44 -8.55 33.11 20.79
N ASN A 45 -8.14 32.34 19.77
CA ASN A 45 -8.66 32.30 18.38
C ASN A 45 -7.73 31.55 17.40
N ASP A 46 -7.14 30.42 17.81
CA ASP A 46 -6.71 29.44 16.80
C ASP A 46 -7.95 28.57 16.46
N PRO A 47 -8.46 28.61 15.22
CA PRO A 47 -9.43 27.62 14.76
C PRO A 47 -8.82 26.23 14.97
N PRO A 48 -9.56 25.25 15.48
CA PRO A 48 -9.02 23.89 15.53
C PRO A 48 -8.73 23.47 14.08
N GLU A 49 -7.46 23.26 13.74
CA GLU A 49 -7.09 22.40 12.62
C GLU A 49 -7.55 20.99 12.98
N VAL A 50 -8.80 20.69 12.64
CA VAL A 50 -9.32 19.34 12.67
C VAL A 50 -8.72 18.66 11.45
N SER A 51 -7.66 17.87 11.65
CA SER A 51 -7.22 16.92 10.65
C SER A 51 -8.29 15.83 10.57
N ASP A 52 -9.23 15.95 9.63
CA ASP A 52 -10.21 14.91 9.30
C ASP A 52 -9.53 13.72 8.57
N GLU A 53 -8.40 13.22 9.09
CA GLU A 53 -7.81 11.97 8.63
C GLU A 53 -8.58 10.81 9.30
N LEU A 54 -9.34 10.06 8.49
CA LEU A 54 -9.94 8.82 8.94
C LEU A 54 -8.84 7.86 9.41
N SER A 55 -9.11 7.10 10.46
CA SER A 55 -8.23 5.98 10.79
C SER A 55 -8.28 4.94 9.66
N GLU A 56 -7.20 4.17 9.48
CA GLU A 56 -7.12 3.12 8.45
C GLU A 56 -8.30 2.14 8.51
N THR A 57 -8.80 1.82 9.71
CA THR A 57 -9.97 0.96 9.88
C THR A 57 -11.25 1.63 9.37
N GLU A 58 -11.47 2.90 9.68
CA GLU A 58 -12.62 3.66 9.18
C GLU A 58 -12.57 3.82 7.66
N GLU A 59 -11.38 3.98 7.09
CA GLU A 59 -11.17 4.05 5.66
C GLU A 59 -11.50 2.71 4.96
N ILE A 60 -11.05 1.58 5.51
CA ILE A 60 -11.42 0.25 5.02
C ILE A 60 -12.94 0.06 5.09
N GLU A 61 -13.56 0.38 6.22
CA GLU A 61 -15.02 0.25 6.39
C GLU A 61 -15.79 1.12 5.39
N PHE A 62 -15.33 2.36 5.17
CA PHE A 62 -15.89 3.26 4.17
C PHE A 62 -15.85 2.65 2.77
N TYR A 63 -14.70 2.16 2.31
CA TYR A 63 -14.63 1.60 0.95
C TYR A 63 -15.33 0.24 0.83
N ILE A 64 -15.38 -0.57 1.88
CA ILE A 64 -16.21 -1.79 1.91
C ILE A 64 -17.69 -1.44 1.73
N ASP A 65 -18.20 -0.39 2.40
CA ASP A 65 -19.57 0.10 2.22
C ASP A 65 -19.84 0.61 0.80
N LYS A 66 -18.81 1.09 0.09
CA LYS A 66 -18.90 1.57 -1.29
C LYS A 66 -18.82 0.49 -2.36
N LEU A 67 -18.38 -0.73 -2.07
CA LEU A 67 -18.31 -1.81 -3.07
C LEU A 67 -19.64 -2.10 -3.81
N PRO A 68 -20.83 -2.01 -3.19
CA PRO A 68 -22.11 -2.21 -3.90
C PRO A 68 -22.54 -1.01 -4.76
N ASP A 69 -21.95 0.17 -4.55
CA ASP A 69 -22.30 1.40 -5.25
C ASP A 69 -21.71 1.40 -6.67
N ARG A 70 -22.57 1.20 -7.67
CA ARG A 70 -22.19 1.08 -9.09
C ARG A 70 -21.78 2.42 -9.70
N ASP A 71 -22.17 3.51 -9.06
CA ASP A 71 -21.86 4.87 -9.50
C ASP A 71 -20.63 5.42 -8.77
N PHE A 72 -20.11 4.71 -7.76
CA PHE A 72 -18.84 5.01 -7.09
C PHE A 72 -17.64 4.55 -7.95
N THR A 73 -17.59 5.10 -9.16
CA THR A 73 -16.57 4.84 -10.15
C THR A 73 -16.11 6.13 -10.79
N GLU A 74 -14.88 6.14 -11.28
CA GLU A 74 -14.34 7.22 -12.10
C GLU A 74 -14.09 6.74 -13.53
N THR A 75 -13.81 7.69 -14.42
CA THR A 75 -13.38 7.38 -15.79
C THR A 75 -11.99 7.94 -16.01
N TYR A 76 -11.05 7.09 -16.40
CA TYR A 76 -9.68 7.50 -16.68
C TYR A 76 -9.28 7.24 -18.14
N GLY A 77 -8.51 8.17 -18.71
CA GLY A 77 -7.98 8.08 -20.07
C GLY A 77 -9.08 7.95 -21.14
N HIS A 78 -8.97 6.92 -21.97
CA HIS A 78 -9.84 6.67 -23.13
C HIS A 78 -11.16 5.97 -22.78
N GLY A 79 -11.75 6.29 -21.62
CA GLY A 79 -13.05 5.74 -21.22
C GLY A 79 -12.98 4.44 -20.43
N TYR A 80 -11.85 4.14 -19.77
CA TYR A 80 -11.77 3.01 -18.86
C TYR A 80 -12.42 3.35 -17.53
N THR A 81 -13.21 2.43 -16.99
CA THR A 81 -13.84 2.56 -15.67
C THR A 81 -12.81 2.27 -14.58
N TRP A 82 -12.67 3.20 -13.65
CA TRP A 82 -11.91 3.07 -12.42
C TRP A 82 -12.85 2.72 -11.28
N TYR A 83 -12.71 1.55 -10.68
CA TYR A 83 -13.59 1.09 -9.59
C TYR A 83 -13.07 1.59 -8.26
N THR A 84 -13.31 2.86 -7.95
CA THR A 84 -12.68 3.61 -6.86
C THR A 84 -12.58 2.82 -5.56
N ALA A 85 -13.68 2.25 -5.05
CA ALA A 85 -13.65 1.48 -3.82
C ALA A 85 -12.68 0.27 -3.85
N ALA A 86 -12.66 -0.47 -4.95
CA ALA A 86 -11.81 -1.65 -5.08
C ALA A 86 -10.32 -1.29 -5.22
N GLU A 87 -10.03 -0.21 -5.95
CA GLU A 87 -8.68 0.32 -6.14
C GLU A 87 -8.10 0.81 -4.82
N GLU A 88 -8.85 1.62 -4.07
CA GLU A 88 -8.42 2.15 -2.77
C GLU A 88 -8.22 1.02 -1.74
N LEU A 89 -9.12 0.03 -1.68
CA LEU A 89 -8.91 -1.17 -0.85
C LEU A 89 -7.67 -1.97 -1.27
N GLY A 90 -7.38 -2.01 -2.57
CA GLY A 90 -6.15 -2.59 -3.11
C GLY A 90 -4.90 -1.86 -2.63
N MET A 91 -4.94 -0.52 -2.63
CA MET A 91 -3.85 0.34 -2.20
C MET A 91 -3.62 0.31 -0.68
N ILE A 92 -4.69 0.18 0.11
CA ILE A 92 -4.58 -0.04 1.57
C ILE A 92 -3.80 -1.33 1.86
N GLY A 93 -3.94 -2.37 1.03
CA GLY A 93 -3.06 -3.53 1.07
C GLY A 93 -3.38 -4.52 2.18
N LYS A 94 -2.36 -4.94 2.92
CA LYS A 94 -2.45 -6.02 3.92
C LYS A 94 -3.65 -5.91 4.87
N PRO A 95 -3.97 -4.73 5.44
CA PRO A 95 -5.07 -4.59 6.40
C PRO A 95 -6.46 -4.83 5.79
N ALA A 96 -6.66 -4.56 4.50
CA ALA A 96 -7.95 -4.74 3.83
C ALA A 96 -8.29 -6.21 3.53
N ILE A 97 -7.28 -7.09 3.43
CA ILE A 97 -7.45 -8.49 2.99
C ILE A 97 -8.53 -9.25 3.79
N PRO A 98 -8.54 -9.26 5.14
CA PRO A 98 -9.57 -9.98 5.90
C PRO A 98 -10.98 -9.43 5.65
N HIS A 99 -11.12 -8.14 5.37
CA HIS A 99 -12.41 -7.51 5.08
C HIS A 99 -12.92 -7.92 3.70
N LEU A 100 -12.03 -7.91 2.70
CA LEU A 100 -12.34 -8.34 1.34
C LEU A 100 -12.67 -9.84 1.25
N ILE A 101 -11.96 -10.70 2.01
CA ILE A 101 -12.28 -12.14 2.07
C ILE A 101 -13.72 -12.38 2.54
N ARG A 102 -14.23 -11.59 3.49
CA ARG A 102 -15.63 -11.71 3.96
C ARG A 102 -16.64 -11.36 2.87
N GLN A 103 -16.28 -10.47 1.94
CA GLN A 103 -17.18 -10.09 0.84
C GLN A 103 -17.33 -11.17 -0.24
N LEU A 104 -16.49 -12.20 -0.25
CA LEU A 104 -16.60 -13.32 -1.19
C LEU A 104 -17.86 -14.17 -1.00
N SER A 105 -18.52 -14.07 0.17
CA SER A 105 -19.81 -14.71 0.41
C SER A 105 -21.02 -13.83 0.09
N SER A 106 -20.82 -12.67 -0.54
CA SER A 106 -21.92 -11.79 -0.97
C SER A 106 -22.76 -12.45 -2.07
N ASP A 107 -24.08 -12.24 -2.00
CA ASP A 107 -25.01 -12.65 -3.08
C ASP A 107 -24.96 -11.71 -4.30
N ASP A 108 -24.32 -10.54 -4.19
CA ASP A 108 -24.11 -9.64 -5.33
C ASP A 108 -22.80 -9.99 -6.05
N GLU A 109 -22.93 -10.61 -7.22
CA GLU A 109 -21.80 -10.98 -8.09
C GLU A 109 -20.88 -9.80 -8.44
N TYR A 110 -21.39 -8.56 -8.44
CA TYR A 110 -20.54 -7.38 -8.63
C TYR A 110 -19.65 -7.10 -7.44
N VAL A 111 -20.19 -7.18 -6.22
CA VAL A 111 -19.41 -7.02 -4.98
C VAL A 111 -18.32 -8.10 -4.93
N VAL A 112 -18.67 -9.35 -5.26
CA VAL A 112 -17.71 -10.45 -5.34
C VAL A 112 -16.61 -10.15 -6.37
N MET A 113 -16.99 -9.73 -7.58
CA MET A 113 -16.05 -9.40 -8.66
C MET A 113 -15.07 -8.31 -8.24
N LEU A 114 -15.55 -7.21 -7.64
CA LEU A 114 -14.71 -6.12 -7.15
C LEU A 114 -13.83 -6.55 -5.98
N SER A 115 -14.36 -7.36 -5.07
CA SER A 115 -13.60 -7.86 -3.92
C SER A 115 -12.45 -8.77 -4.35
N LEU A 116 -12.67 -9.63 -5.35
CA LEU A 116 -11.62 -10.45 -5.95
C LEU A 116 -10.54 -9.60 -6.61
N TYR A 117 -10.95 -8.57 -7.36
CA TYR A 117 -10.02 -7.64 -7.97
C TYR A 117 -9.16 -6.91 -6.92
N ALA A 118 -9.80 -6.34 -5.90
CA ALA A 118 -9.11 -5.69 -4.77
C ALA A 118 -8.19 -6.66 -4.02
N LEU A 119 -8.56 -7.94 -3.83
CA LEU A 119 -7.70 -8.96 -3.21
C LEU A 119 -6.43 -9.23 -4.01
N GLN A 120 -6.52 -9.29 -5.33
CA GLN A 120 -5.32 -9.41 -6.17
C GLN A 120 -4.39 -8.21 -5.98
N LEU A 121 -4.91 -6.99 -5.92
CA LEU A 121 -4.11 -5.78 -5.65
C LEU A 121 -3.52 -5.81 -4.24
N ALA A 122 -4.35 -5.97 -3.22
CA ALA A 122 -3.97 -5.91 -1.82
C ALA A 122 -2.97 -6.99 -1.41
N SER A 123 -3.05 -8.19 -2.01
CA SER A 123 -2.10 -9.28 -1.74
C SER A 123 -0.69 -9.05 -2.29
N GLN A 124 -0.50 -8.04 -3.15
CA GLN A 124 0.82 -7.62 -3.63
C GLN A 124 1.54 -6.65 -2.68
N ASP A 125 0.89 -6.23 -1.60
CA ASP A 125 1.50 -5.46 -0.51
C ASP A 125 2.84 -6.10 -0.06
N SER A 126 3.86 -5.27 0.15
CA SER A 126 5.20 -5.76 0.52
C SER A 126 5.21 -6.54 1.84
N ALA A 127 4.43 -6.12 2.84
CA ALA A 127 4.29 -6.81 4.11
C ALA A 127 3.57 -8.17 3.99
N VAL A 128 2.83 -8.40 2.91
CA VAL A 128 2.29 -9.72 2.54
C VAL A 128 3.36 -10.51 1.81
N THR A 129 3.87 -10.00 0.69
CA THR A 129 4.78 -10.74 -0.20
C THR A 129 6.11 -11.10 0.47
N GLU A 130 6.64 -10.29 1.38
CA GLU A 130 7.81 -10.62 2.19
C GLU A 130 7.59 -11.87 3.07
N LYS A 131 6.37 -12.05 3.58
CA LYS A 131 6.03 -13.17 4.49
C LYS A 131 5.57 -14.42 3.74
N THR A 132 5.05 -14.26 2.52
CA THR A 132 4.59 -15.38 1.68
C THR A 132 5.65 -15.87 0.71
N GLY A 133 6.85 -15.28 0.69
CA GLY A 133 7.92 -15.65 -0.24
C GLY A 133 7.69 -15.16 -1.67
N GLY A 134 6.97 -14.05 -1.82
CA GLY A 134 6.61 -13.44 -3.10
C GLY A 134 5.27 -13.89 -3.66
N GLU A 135 4.53 -14.75 -2.95
CA GLU A 135 3.21 -15.21 -3.40
C GLU A 135 2.14 -14.14 -3.15
N TYR A 136 1.30 -13.89 -4.16
CA TYR A 136 0.10 -13.06 -4.10
C TYR A 136 -1.06 -13.78 -4.82
N ILE A 137 -2.27 -13.24 -4.74
CA ILE A 137 -3.43 -13.80 -5.44
C ILE A 137 -3.36 -13.41 -6.91
N GLU A 138 -3.24 -14.40 -7.79
CA GLU A 138 -3.32 -14.22 -9.24
C GLU A 138 -4.66 -14.77 -9.74
N LEU A 139 -5.57 -13.89 -10.15
CA LEU A 139 -6.87 -14.29 -10.66
C LEU A 139 -6.75 -14.90 -12.05
N GLU A 140 -7.55 -15.93 -12.30
CA GLU A 140 -7.54 -16.65 -13.58
C GLU A 140 -8.55 -16.04 -14.57
N GLY A 141 -8.17 -16.01 -15.85
CA GLY A 141 -9.02 -15.56 -16.95
C GLY A 141 -9.15 -14.03 -17.02
N THR A 142 -10.33 -13.56 -17.43
CA THR A 142 -10.63 -12.12 -17.49
C THR A 142 -10.90 -11.60 -16.09
N VAL A 143 -10.03 -10.70 -15.61
CA VAL A 143 -10.22 -9.92 -14.38
C VAL A 143 -11.39 -8.95 -14.56
N LEU A 144 -12.06 -8.58 -13.46
CA LEU A 144 -13.27 -7.74 -13.49
C LEU A 144 -14.38 -8.33 -14.38
N SER A 145 -14.57 -9.66 -14.29
CA SER A 145 -15.66 -10.38 -14.94
C SER A 145 -16.39 -11.27 -13.94
N LYS A 146 -17.72 -11.12 -13.88
CA LYS A 146 -18.60 -11.96 -13.04
C LYS A 146 -18.53 -13.44 -13.42
N GLU A 147 -18.32 -13.74 -14.70
CA GLU A 147 -18.25 -15.11 -15.21
C GLU A 147 -17.08 -15.91 -14.60
N SER A 148 -16.02 -15.22 -14.17
CA SER A 148 -14.83 -15.83 -13.56
C SER A 148 -14.95 -15.96 -12.03
N ASN A 149 -15.96 -15.35 -11.39
CA ASN A 149 -16.06 -15.24 -9.92
C ASN A 149 -15.96 -16.61 -9.24
N SER A 150 -16.76 -17.59 -9.63
CA SER A 150 -16.79 -18.90 -8.96
C SER A 150 -15.46 -19.63 -8.95
N ARG A 151 -14.62 -19.42 -9.99
CA ARG A 151 -13.26 -19.97 -10.03
C ARG A 151 -12.32 -19.15 -9.15
N ASN A 152 -12.40 -17.83 -9.27
CA ASN A 152 -11.53 -16.90 -8.57
C ASN A 152 -11.77 -16.86 -7.05
N ILE A 153 -12.99 -17.15 -6.58
CA ILE A 153 -13.28 -17.40 -5.15
C ILE A 153 -12.42 -18.56 -4.66
N GLN A 154 -12.35 -19.68 -5.40
CA GLN A 154 -11.55 -20.84 -4.99
C GLN A 154 -10.06 -20.51 -4.93
N VAL A 155 -9.56 -19.70 -5.87
CA VAL A 155 -8.18 -19.21 -5.86
C VAL A 155 -7.91 -18.37 -4.61
N ALA A 156 -8.76 -17.37 -4.35
CA ALA A 156 -8.62 -16.48 -3.20
C ALA A 156 -8.75 -17.21 -1.87
N GLU A 157 -9.73 -18.12 -1.72
CA GLU A 157 -9.92 -18.93 -0.52
C GLU A 157 -8.77 -19.90 -0.27
N SER A 158 -8.24 -20.53 -1.33
CA SER A 158 -7.06 -21.41 -1.22
C SER A 158 -5.85 -20.65 -0.70
N TRP A 159 -5.58 -19.47 -1.29
CA TRP A 159 -4.50 -18.59 -0.84
C TRP A 159 -4.71 -18.12 0.60
N TRP A 160 -5.93 -17.69 0.94
CA TRP A 160 -6.28 -17.25 2.30
C TRP A 160 -6.10 -18.37 3.32
N ASN A 161 -6.57 -19.58 3.03
CA ASN A 161 -6.43 -20.71 3.94
C ASN A 161 -4.96 -21.07 4.21
N LYS A 162 -4.07 -20.88 3.23
CA LYS A 162 -2.62 -21.07 3.39
C LYS A 162 -1.99 -19.98 4.27
N HIS A 163 -2.39 -18.72 4.10
CA HIS A 163 -1.66 -17.55 4.64
C HIS A 163 -2.37 -16.75 5.74
N ARG A 164 -3.63 -17.07 6.08
CA ARG A 164 -4.44 -16.34 7.07
C ARG A 164 -3.82 -16.19 8.45
N HIS A 165 -2.90 -17.08 8.81
CA HIS A 165 -2.13 -17.01 10.06
C HIS A 165 -1.29 -15.73 10.20
N LEU A 166 -1.10 -14.96 9.12
CA LEU A 166 -0.40 -13.67 9.14
C LEU A 166 -1.25 -12.51 9.72
N TRP A 167 -2.51 -12.77 10.08
CA TRP A 167 -3.49 -11.86 10.68
C TRP A 167 -4.06 -12.37 12.02
N ASP A 168 -3.49 -13.45 12.57
CA ASP A 168 -3.84 -13.98 13.91
C ASP A 168 -3.11 -13.22 15.04
#